data_AF-A0A5C6QKP2-F1
#
_entry.id   AF-A0A5C6QKP2-F1
#
_cell.length_a   1.000
_cell.length_b   1.000
_cell.length_c   1.000
_cell.angle_alpha   90.00
_cell.angle_beta   90.00
_cell.angle_gamma   90.00
#
_symmetry.space_group_name_H-M   'P 1'
#
loop_
_entity.id
_entity.type
_entity.pdbx_description
1 polymer ?
#
loop_
_entity_poly.entity_id
_entity_poly.type
_entity_poly.pdbx_seq_one_letter_code
_entity_poly.pdbx_strand_id
1 'polypeptide(L)'
;MADCTQKHLKKINKVSRQLLSRILATHNNIQLSPLKSNLEITEEQLANRENKELAELTELSQKRQILITKLFKNNTAEKMNAESELVQEMIALDIELTANAKSSKQLITEQVLKVKKSKKITKSYQKY
;
A
#
# COMPACT_ATOMS: atom_id res chain seq x y z
N MET A 1 11.84 -27.74 -16.53
CA MET A 1 10.77 -27.56 -15.52
C MET A 1 11.01 -26.38 -14.55
N ALA A 2 12.17 -25.66 -14.60
CA ALA A 2 12.43 -24.44 -13.80
C ALA A 2 11.62 -23.20 -14.24
N ASP A 3 11.24 -23.16 -15.53
CA ASP A 3 10.51 -22.05 -16.17
C ASP A 3 9.17 -21.70 -15.47
N CYS A 4 8.53 -22.66 -14.79
CA CYS A 4 7.28 -22.43 -14.07
C CYS A 4 7.49 -21.64 -12.76
N THR A 5 8.53 -21.96 -11.99
CA THR A 5 8.83 -21.31 -10.71
C THR A 5 9.27 -19.87 -10.93
N GLN A 6 10.17 -19.66 -11.90
CA GLN A 6 10.65 -18.35 -12.30
C GLN A 6 9.51 -17.41 -12.72
N LYS A 7 8.58 -17.89 -13.57
CA LYS A 7 7.41 -17.11 -14.02
C LYS A 7 6.51 -16.69 -12.86
N HIS A 8 6.28 -17.57 -11.90
CA HIS A 8 5.47 -17.25 -10.73
C HIS A 8 6.14 -16.19 -9.84
N LEU A 9 7.45 -16.32 -9.57
CA LEU A 9 8.22 -15.35 -8.80
C LEU A 9 8.22 -13.97 -9.46
N LYS A 10 8.51 -13.89 -10.77
CA LYS A 10 8.45 -12.63 -11.53
C LYS A 10 7.06 -11.97 -11.45
N LYS A 11 6.00 -12.77 -11.48
CA LYS A 11 4.62 -12.27 -11.35
C LYS A 11 4.34 -11.72 -9.94
N ILE A 12 4.82 -12.41 -8.89
CA ILE A 12 4.71 -11.94 -7.50
C ILE A 12 5.47 -10.62 -7.33
N ASN A 13 6.71 -10.54 -7.81
CA ASN A 13 7.52 -9.34 -7.69
C ASN A 13 6.92 -8.17 -8.47
N LYS A 14 6.33 -8.42 -9.65
CA LYS A 14 5.58 -7.41 -10.41
C LYS A 14 4.39 -6.86 -9.63
N VAL A 15 3.56 -7.73 -9.04
CA VAL A 15 2.41 -7.30 -8.22
C VAL A 15 2.88 -6.57 -6.97
N SER A 16 3.98 -7.00 -6.37
CA SER A 16 4.58 -6.35 -5.18
C SER A 16 5.07 -4.93 -5.49
N ARG A 17 5.73 -4.71 -6.63
CA ARG A 17 6.11 -3.37 -7.12
C ARG A 17 4.90 -2.48 -7.40
N GLN A 18 3.84 -3.03 -8.00
CA GLN A 18 2.59 -2.30 -8.24
C GLN A 18 1.98 -1.86 -6.91
N LEU A 19 1.87 -2.77 -5.94
CA LEU A 19 1.37 -2.48 -4.60
C LEU A 19 2.20 -1.39 -3.91
N LEU A 20 3.54 -1.49 -3.97
CA LEU A 20 4.45 -0.52 -3.38
C LEU A 20 4.27 0.87 -4.01
N SER A 21 4.21 0.93 -5.34
CA SER A 21 3.98 2.19 -6.07
C SER A 21 2.68 2.87 -5.64
N ARG A 22 1.63 2.09 -5.38
CA ARG A 22 0.35 2.63 -4.89
C ARG A 22 0.42 3.11 -3.45
N ILE A 23 1.06 2.36 -2.56
CA ILE A 23 1.27 2.79 -1.17
C ILE A 23 2.05 4.11 -1.13
N LEU A 24 3.11 4.24 -1.93
CA LEU A 24 3.92 5.45 -2.02
C LEU A 24 3.11 6.63 -2.61
N ALA A 25 2.30 6.40 -3.63
CA ALA A 25 1.42 7.43 -4.18
C ALA A 25 0.42 7.96 -3.14
N THR A 26 -0.21 7.06 -2.37
CA THR A 26 -1.10 7.42 -1.27
C THR A 26 -0.35 8.17 -0.16
N HIS A 27 0.86 7.72 0.20
CA HIS A 27 1.71 8.39 1.19
C HIS A 27 2.01 9.85 0.78
N ASN A 28 2.44 10.05 -0.46
CA ASN A 28 2.73 11.39 -0.99
C ASN A 28 1.48 12.28 -1.03
N ASN A 29 0.32 11.72 -1.40
CA ASN A 29 -0.95 12.44 -1.36
C ASN A 29 -1.32 12.91 0.06
N ILE A 30 -1.10 12.06 1.07
CA ILE A 30 -1.33 12.38 2.48
C ILE A 30 -0.39 13.51 2.93
N GLN A 31 0.89 13.46 2.56
CA GLN A 31 1.89 14.46 2.96
C GLN A 31 1.68 15.82 2.28
N LEU A 32 1.24 15.84 1.03
CA LEU A 32 0.96 17.06 0.25
C LEU A 32 -0.41 17.70 0.55
N SER A 33 -1.26 17.02 1.34
CA SER A 33 -2.60 17.47 1.72
C SER A 33 -2.69 18.88 2.35
N PRO A 34 -1.70 19.43 3.10
CA PRO A 34 -1.85 20.79 3.63
C PRO A 34 -1.88 21.88 2.54
N LEU A 35 -1.48 21.57 1.28
CA LEU A 35 -1.37 22.54 0.20
C LEU A 35 -2.57 22.52 -0.78
N LYS A 36 -3.49 21.56 -0.66
CA LYS A 36 -4.59 21.35 -1.63
C LYS A 36 -5.90 22.07 -1.29
N SER A 37 -5.89 23.02 -0.36
CA SER A 37 -7.07 23.81 0.03
C SER A 37 -7.57 24.81 -1.03
N ASN A 38 -7.02 24.80 -2.25
CA ASN A 38 -7.32 25.80 -3.29
C ASN A 38 -8.00 25.23 -4.56
N LEU A 39 -8.46 23.97 -4.54
CA LEU A 39 -9.22 23.39 -5.66
C LEU A 39 -10.57 22.90 -5.15
N GLU A 40 -11.64 23.42 -5.75
CA GLU A 40 -13.04 22.96 -5.60
C GLU A 40 -13.16 21.47 -5.99
N ILE A 41 -12.76 20.59 -5.08
CA ILE A 41 -13.06 19.16 -5.18
C ILE A 41 -14.17 18.91 -4.17
N THR A 42 -15.34 18.51 -4.66
CA THR A 42 -16.49 18.17 -3.82
C THR A 42 -16.14 16.98 -2.92
N GLU A 43 -16.66 16.94 -1.70
CA GLU A 43 -16.43 15.85 -0.74
C GLU A 43 -16.75 14.47 -1.35
N GLU A 44 -17.76 14.40 -2.22
CA GLU A 44 -18.14 13.20 -2.99
C GLU A 44 -17.05 12.71 -3.95
N GLN A 45 -16.38 13.64 -4.67
CA GLN A 45 -15.29 13.29 -5.58
C GLN A 45 -14.06 12.80 -4.83
N LEU A 46 -13.81 13.38 -3.64
CA LEU A 46 -12.72 12.96 -2.77
C LEU A 46 -12.98 11.54 -2.22
N ALA A 47 -14.17 11.31 -1.66
CA ALA A 47 -14.57 10.01 -1.11
C ALA A 47 -14.55 8.90 -2.16
N ASN A 48 -15.01 9.18 -3.39
CA ASN A 48 -15.02 8.20 -4.46
C ASN A 48 -13.60 7.82 -4.93
N ARG A 49 -12.67 8.79 -4.92
CA ARG A 49 -11.24 8.56 -5.21
C ARG A 49 -10.58 7.70 -4.16
N GLU A 50 -10.79 8.01 -2.88
CA GLU A 50 -10.24 7.26 -1.75
C GLU A 50 -10.75 5.81 -1.74
N ASN A 51 -12.05 5.61 -1.98
CA ASN A 51 -12.65 4.27 -2.07
C ASN A 51 -12.06 3.46 -3.23
N LYS A 52 -11.84 4.09 -4.37
CA LYS A 52 -11.20 3.44 -5.53
C LYS A 52 -9.75 3.06 -5.23
N GLU A 53 -8.97 3.94 -4.64
CA GLU A 53 -7.58 3.66 -4.25
C GLU A 53 -7.50 2.50 -3.24
N LEU A 54 -8.41 2.46 -2.26
CA LEU A 54 -8.49 1.38 -1.27
C LEU A 54 -8.87 0.04 -1.90
N ALA A 55 -9.84 0.04 -2.82
CA ALA A 55 -10.24 -1.16 -3.55
C ALA A 55 -9.08 -1.74 -4.36
N GLU A 56 -8.34 -0.88 -5.08
CA GLU A 56 -7.19 -1.29 -5.89
C GLU A 56 -6.03 -1.83 -5.02
N LEU A 57 -5.75 -1.22 -3.87
CA LEU A 57 -4.77 -1.73 -2.89
C LEU A 57 -5.19 -3.10 -2.34
N THR A 58 -6.47 -3.27 -2.03
CA THR A 58 -7.03 -4.52 -1.51
C THR A 58 -6.91 -5.64 -2.55
N GLU A 59 -7.28 -5.37 -3.79
CA GLU A 59 -7.19 -6.33 -4.89
C GLU A 59 -5.73 -6.77 -5.13
N LEU A 60 -4.79 -5.81 -5.20
CA LEU A 60 -3.38 -6.12 -5.41
C LEU A 60 -2.81 -6.96 -4.25
N SER A 61 -3.17 -6.64 -3.02
CA SER A 61 -2.75 -7.38 -1.82
C SER A 61 -3.27 -8.83 -1.85
N GLN A 62 -4.57 -9.01 -2.11
CA GLN A 62 -5.17 -10.35 -2.22
C GLN A 62 -4.54 -11.15 -3.35
N LYS A 63 -4.35 -10.54 -4.53
CA LYS A 63 -3.71 -11.16 -5.68
C LYS A 63 -2.29 -11.62 -5.35
N ARG A 64 -1.50 -10.78 -4.68
CA ARG A 64 -0.16 -11.13 -4.22
C ARG A 64 -0.21 -12.34 -3.29
N GLN A 65 -1.09 -12.31 -2.28
CA GLN A 65 -1.22 -13.40 -1.32
C GLN A 65 -1.57 -14.72 -2.00
N ILE A 66 -2.54 -14.71 -2.92
CA ILE A 66 -2.93 -15.90 -3.68
C ILE A 66 -1.75 -16.46 -4.47
N LEU A 67 -0.96 -15.61 -5.12
CA LEU A 67 0.20 -16.04 -5.89
C LEU A 67 1.30 -16.64 -5.01
N ILE A 68 1.59 -16.01 -3.86
CA ILE A 68 2.56 -16.52 -2.89
C ILE A 68 2.12 -17.88 -2.36
N THR A 69 0.87 -18.01 -1.91
CA THR A 69 0.33 -19.28 -1.43
C THR A 69 0.42 -20.38 -2.50
N LYS A 70 0.09 -20.05 -3.76
CA LYS A 70 0.22 -21.00 -4.88
C LYS A 70 1.67 -21.39 -5.16
N LEU A 71 2.60 -20.44 -5.09
CA LEU A 71 4.02 -20.71 -5.29
C LEU A 71 4.53 -21.72 -4.27
N PHE A 72 4.31 -21.47 -2.98
CA PHE A 72 4.79 -22.35 -1.90
C PHE A 72 4.05 -23.68 -1.85
N LYS A 73 2.79 -23.75 -2.28
CA LYS A 73 2.04 -25.01 -2.37
C LYS A 73 2.59 -25.94 -3.46
N ASN A 74 3.07 -25.38 -4.57
CA ASN A 74 3.36 -26.13 -5.79
C ASN A 74 4.86 -26.35 -6.05
N ASN A 75 5.75 -25.78 -5.23
CA ASN A 75 7.20 -25.82 -5.47
C ASN A 75 7.96 -26.31 -4.24
N THR A 76 9.04 -27.06 -4.50
CA THR A 76 9.98 -27.50 -3.47
C THR A 76 11.01 -26.42 -3.16
N ALA A 77 11.65 -26.52 -2.00
CA ALA A 77 12.73 -25.60 -1.60
C ALA A 77 13.87 -25.56 -2.63
N GLU A 78 14.24 -26.71 -3.21
CA GLU A 78 15.28 -26.80 -4.24
C GLU A 78 14.95 -25.97 -5.49
N LYS A 79 13.70 -26.04 -5.97
CA LYS A 79 13.25 -25.25 -7.13
C LYS A 79 13.21 -23.75 -6.84
N MET A 80 12.93 -23.37 -5.60
CA MET A 80 12.97 -21.96 -5.18
C MET A 80 14.40 -21.47 -5.03
N ASN A 81 15.31 -22.30 -4.50
CA ASN A 81 16.72 -21.99 -4.38
C ASN A 81 17.41 -21.82 -5.74
N ALA A 82 16.96 -22.54 -6.76
CA ALA A 82 17.42 -22.34 -8.14
C ALA A 82 17.13 -20.92 -8.68
N GLU A 83 16.14 -20.23 -8.12
CA GLU A 83 15.73 -18.86 -8.47
C GLU A 83 16.06 -17.86 -7.34
N SER A 84 17.20 -18.06 -6.66
CA SER A 84 17.58 -17.34 -5.43
C SER A 84 17.48 -15.83 -5.55
N GLU A 85 17.92 -15.25 -6.67
CA GLU A 85 17.86 -13.79 -6.91
C GLU A 85 16.42 -13.25 -6.86
N LEU A 86 15.48 -13.96 -7.50
CA LEU A 86 14.07 -13.56 -7.53
C LEU A 86 13.39 -13.72 -6.16
N VAL A 87 13.83 -14.71 -5.37
CA VAL A 87 13.37 -14.90 -3.99
C VAL A 87 13.91 -13.79 -3.10
N GLN A 88 15.18 -13.41 -3.23
CA GLN A 88 15.77 -12.28 -2.50
C GLN A 88 15.06 -10.98 -2.86
N GLU A 89 14.75 -10.76 -4.13
CA GLU A 89 13.96 -9.61 -4.58
C GLU A 89 12.56 -9.62 -3.96
N MET A 90 11.88 -10.78 -3.90
CA MET A 90 10.58 -10.91 -3.26
C MET A 90 10.64 -10.51 -1.78
N ILE A 91 11.71 -10.91 -1.07
CA ILE A 91 11.94 -10.58 0.35
C ILE A 91 12.21 -9.08 0.51
N ALA A 92 13.07 -8.50 -0.31
CA ALA A 92 13.35 -7.06 -0.27
C ALA A 92 12.08 -6.22 -0.48
N LEU A 93 11.26 -6.61 -1.46
CA LEU A 93 9.97 -5.96 -1.70
C LEU A 93 9.00 -6.11 -0.52
N ASP A 94 9.00 -7.24 0.18
CA ASP A 94 8.15 -7.45 1.37
C ASP A 94 8.57 -6.54 2.55
N ILE A 95 9.88 -6.37 2.74
CA ILE A 95 10.45 -5.45 3.73
C ILE A 95 10.04 -4.02 3.40
N GLU A 96 10.21 -3.58 2.15
CA GLU A 96 9.82 -2.23 1.71
C GLU A 96 8.32 -1.98 1.85
N LEU A 97 7.48 -2.94 1.48
CA LEU A 97 6.03 -2.86 1.64
C LEU A 97 5.65 -2.69 3.10
N THR A 98 6.23 -3.49 3.98
CA THR A 98 5.95 -3.44 5.43
C THR A 98 6.38 -2.11 6.04
N ALA A 99 7.57 -1.63 5.68
CA ALA A 99 8.08 -0.35 6.16
C ALA A 99 7.18 0.83 5.73
N ASN A 100 6.79 0.86 4.46
CA ASN A 100 5.92 1.92 3.92
C ASN A 100 4.50 1.84 4.47
N ALA A 101 3.94 0.64 4.63
CA ALA A 101 2.62 0.47 5.25
C ALA A 101 2.61 0.97 6.70
N LYS A 102 3.66 0.68 7.48
CA LYS A 102 3.81 1.17 8.85
C LYS A 102 3.92 2.69 8.90
N SER A 103 4.75 3.26 8.04
CA SER A 103 4.93 4.71 7.95
C SER A 103 3.62 5.43 7.56
N SER A 104 2.92 4.94 6.54
CA SER A 104 1.62 5.50 6.13
C SER A 104 0.57 5.41 7.24
N LYS A 105 0.53 4.30 8.00
CA LYS A 105 -0.36 4.18 9.17
C LYS A 105 -0.06 5.25 10.23
N GLN A 106 1.22 5.53 10.49
CA GLN A 106 1.64 6.56 11.44
C GLN A 106 1.18 7.95 10.98
N LEU A 107 1.44 8.31 9.72
CA LEU A 107 1.01 9.60 9.15
C LEU A 107 -0.51 9.80 9.22
N ILE A 108 -1.30 8.78 8.85
CA ILE A 108 -2.77 8.86 8.92
C ILE A 108 -3.21 9.09 10.37
N THR A 109 -2.61 8.34 11.31
CA THR A 109 -2.93 8.47 12.74
C THR A 109 -2.64 9.89 13.25
N GLU A 110 -1.50 10.46 12.88
CA GLU A 110 -1.13 11.83 13.22
C GLU A 110 -2.10 12.86 12.63
N GLN A 111 -2.51 12.71 11.38
CA GLN A 111 -3.49 13.59 10.76
C GLN A 111 -4.85 13.51 11.46
N VAL A 112 -5.34 12.31 11.76
CA VAL A 112 -6.59 12.12 12.52
C VAL A 112 -6.51 12.80 13.88
N LEU A 113 -5.38 12.69 14.59
CA LEU A 113 -5.16 13.37 15.86
C LEU A 113 -5.18 14.89 15.71
N LYS A 114 -4.52 15.44 14.68
CA LYS A 114 -4.54 16.89 14.37
C LYS A 114 -5.98 17.37 14.13
N VAL A 115 -6.74 16.68 13.28
CA VAL A 115 -8.14 17.03 12.98
C VAL A 115 -9.02 16.99 14.24
N LYS A 116 -8.86 15.96 15.10
CA LYS A 116 -9.60 15.87 16.37
C LYS A 116 -9.29 17.06 17.29
N LYS A 117 -8.02 17.46 17.39
CA LYS A 117 -7.61 18.64 18.18
C LYS A 117 -8.21 19.93 17.60
N SER A 118 -8.13 20.13 16.28
CA SER A 118 -8.72 21.31 15.63
C SER A 118 -10.23 21.41 15.85
N LYS A 119 -10.98 20.31 15.67
CA LYS A 119 -12.44 20.28 15.94
C LYS A 119 -12.78 20.63 17.40
N LYS A 120 -11.95 20.20 18.36
CA LYS A 120 -12.13 20.55 19.78
C LYS A 120 -11.95 22.05 20.01
N ILE A 121 -10.94 22.66 19.39
CA ILE A 121 -10.66 24.10 19.49
C ILE A 121 -11.80 24.90 18.83
N THR A 122 -12.20 24.58 17.60
CA THR A 122 -13.29 25.29 16.89
C THR A 122 -14.60 25.25 17.68
N LYS A 123 -14.97 24.10 18.26
CA LYS A 123 -16.16 23.99 19.13
C LYS A 123 -16.07 24.83 20.41
N SER A 124 -14.86 25.04 20.93
CA SER A 124 -14.65 25.91 22.09
C SER A 124 -14.83 27.38 21.72
N TYR A 125 -14.34 27.79 20.55
CA TYR A 125 -14.50 29.16 20.06
C TYR A 125 -15.95 29.50 19.70
N GLN A 126 -16.73 28.57 19.14
CA GLN A 126 -18.16 28.79 18.85
C GLN A 126 -19.05 28.97 20.10
N LYS A 127 -18.53 28.71 21.31
CA LYS A 127 -19.27 28.93 22.56
C LYS A 127 -19.10 30.34 23.14
N TYR A 128 -18.16 31.12 22.61
CA TYR A 128 -17.92 32.52 22.95
C TYR A 128 -18.44 33.41 21.81
#